data_AF-A0A957DMI6-F1
#
_entry.id   AF-A0A957DMI6-F1
#
_cell.length_a   1.000
_cell.length_b   1.000
_cell.length_c   1.000
_cell.angle_alpha   90.00
_cell.angle_beta   90.00
_cell.angle_gamma   90.00
#
_symmetry.space_group_name_H-M   'P 1'
#
loop_
_entity.id
_entity.type
_entity.pdbx_description
1 polymer ?
#
loop_
_entity_poly.entity_id
_entity_poly.type
_entity_poly.pdbx_seq_one_letter_code
_entity_poly.pdbx_strand_id
1 'polypeptide(L)'
;MEYLVRLRRGKVHPIVHHVHTINGVTGALCSPTPKPADGDESLNGRWELLENLPPNVRLCRICQKLKQKLDNPIPERVEQELQKLALWDKRAADLQRQKMMVYYHHQQQASRSK
;
A
#
# COMPACT_ATOMS: atom_id res chain seq x y z
N MET A 1 -10.25 -2.89 0.45
CA MET A 1 -8.78 -2.83 0.37
C MET A 1 -8.31 -4.24 0.08
N GLU A 2 -7.62 -4.51 -1.01
CA GLU A 2 -7.36 -5.90 -1.39
C GLU A 2 -6.09 -6.46 -0.74
N TYR A 3 -6.18 -7.73 -0.34
CA TYR A 3 -5.11 -8.48 0.29
C TYR A 3 -4.94 -9.83 -0.40
N LEU A 4 -3.69 -10.16 -0.72
CA LEU A 4 -3.34 -11.48 -1.19
C LEU A 4 -2.96 -12.32 0.01
N VAL A 5 -3.74 -13.37 0.24
CA VAL A 5 -3.69 -14.21 1.41
C VAL A 5 -3.31 -15.62 1.00
N ARG A 6 -2.29 -16.17 1.65
CA ARG A 6 -1.92 -17.57 1.42
C ARG A 6 -2.78 -18.47 2.28
N LEU A 7 -3.45 -19.44 1.67
CA LEU A 7 -4.24 -20.45 2.35
C LEU A 7 -3.57 -21.82 2.29
N ARG A 8 -3.48 -22.50 3.44
CA ARG A 8 -3.11 -23.91 3.53
C ARG A 8 -4.33 -24.69 4.00
N ARG A 9 -4.90 -25.55 3.15
CA ARG A 9 -6.11 -26.35 3.47
C ARG A 9 -7.21 -25.48 4.13
N GLY A 10 -7.53 -24.33 3.53
CA GLY A 10 -8.53 -23.38 4.03
C GLY A 10 -8.11 -22.51 5.23
N LYS A 11 -6.87 -22.60 5.72
CA LYS A 11 -6.37 -21.77 6.83
C LYS A 11 -5.55 -20.59 6.33
N VAL A 12 -5.87 -19.41 6.85
CA VAL A 12 -5.16 -18.17 6.55
C VAL A 12 -3.75 -18.18 7.16
N HIS A 13 -2.75 -17.87 6.33
CA HIS A 13 -1.38 -17.67 6.78
C HIS A 13 -1.28 -16.39 7.63
N PRO A 14 -0.51 -16.38 8.73
CA PRO A 14 -0.44 -15.25 9.67
C PRO A 14 0.09 -13.93 9.06
N ILE A 15 0.75 -14.02 7.91
CA ILE A 15 1.30 -12.89 7.17
C ILE A 15 0.66 -12.85 5.78
N VAL A 16 0.09 -11.70 5.44
CA VAL A 16 -0.53 -11.42 4.13
C VAL A 16 0.11 -10.22 3.46
N HIS A 17 -0.12 -10.09 2.15
CA HIS A 17 0.44 -9.01 1.35
C HIS A 17 -0.66 -8.05 0.93
N HIS A 18 -0.39 -6.74 1.03
CA HIS A 18 -1.27 -5.73 0.45
C HIS A 18 -1.11 -5.74 -1.06
N VAL A 19 -2.24 -5.78 -1.76
CA VAL A 19 -2.31 -5.75 -3.22
C VAL A 19 -2.61 -4.34 -3.68
N HIS A 20 -1.92 -3.92 -4.74
CA HIS A 20 -2.15 -2.64 -5.37
C HIS A 20 -2.08 -2.80 -6.89
N THR A 21 -2.95 -2.11 -7.61
CA THR A 21 -2.91 -2.05 -9.07
C THR A 21 -1.90 -1.00 -9.50
N ILE A 22 -0.88 -1.40 -10.25
CA ILE A 22 0.10 -0.48 -10.85
C ILE A 22 0.04 -0.73 -12.36
N ASN A 23 -0.31 0.29 -13.14
CA ASN A 23 -0.39 0.21 -14.62
C ASN A 23 -1.29 -0.93 -15.13
N GLY A 24 -2.43 -1.16 -14.47
CA GLY A 24 -3.35 -2.26 -14.82
C GLY A 24 -2.91 -3.64 -14.34
N VAL A 25 -1.75 -3.75 -13.67
CA VAL A 25 -1.26 -5.01 -13.09
C VAL A 25 -1.51 -5.02 -11.59
N THR A 26 -2.32 -5.97 -11.14
CA THR A 26 -2.63 -6.19 -9.73
C THR A 26 -1.59 -7.11 -9.09
N GLY A 27 -0.96 -6.70 -7.99
CA GLY A 27 0.01 -7.55 -7.31
C GLY A 27 0.41 -7.09 -5.90
N ALA A 28 0.99 -8.02 -5.13
CA ALA A 28 1.44 -7.80 -3.75
C ALA A 28 2.61 -6.79 -3.66
N LEU A 29 2.56 -5.72 -2.86
CA LEU A 29 3.58 -4.64 -2.92
C LEU A 29 5.05 -5.05 -2.73
N CYS A 30 5.33 -6.10 -1.96
CA CYS A 30 6.66 -6.37 -1.40
C CYS A 30 7.35 -7.66 -1.88
N SER A 31 6.89 -8.29 -2.97
CA SER A 31 7.55 -9.49 -3.53
C SER A 31 8.59 -9.13 -4.61
N PRO A 32 9.85 -9.60 -4.49
CA PRO A 32 10.91 -9.38 -5.48
C PRO A 32 10.89 -10.40 -6.64
N THR A 33 10.21 -11.53 -6.49
CA THR A 33 9.95 -12.52 -7.55
C THR A 33 8.65 -12.21 -8.30
N PRO A 34 8.41 -12.76 -9.52
CA PRO A 34 7.08 -12.76 -10.13
C PRO A 34 6.08 -13.22 -9.08
N LYS A 35 5.14 -12.33 -8.78
CA LYS A 35 4.31 -12.44 -7.59
C LYS A 35 3.26 -13.50 -7.87
N PRO A 36 2.95 -14.35 -6.88
CA PRO A 36 1.81 -15.21 -7.03
C PRO A 36 0.58 -14.34 -7.30
N ALA A 37 -0.11 -14.61 -8.40
CA ALA A 37 -1.40 -14.03 -8.69
C ALA A 37 -2.48 -14.69 -7.81
N ASP A 38 -3.68 -14.10 -7.82
CA ASP A 38 -4.83 -14.81 -7.27
C ASP A 38 -5.02 -16.15 -7.99
N GLY A 39 -5.17 -17.23 -7.22
CA GLY A 39 -5.26 -18.58 -7.75
C GLY A 39 -3.93 -19.33 -7.88
N ASP A 40 -2.78 -18.68 -7.71
CA ASP A 40 -1.49 -19.36 -7.85
C ASP A 40 -1.27 -20.42 -6.77
N GLU A 41 -0.92 -21.63 -7.21
CA GLU A 41 -0.58 -22.75 -6.34
C GLU A 41 0.92 -22.83 -6.09
N SER A 42 1.28 -22.97 -4.81
CA SER A 42 2.66 -23.17 -4.37
C SER A 42 2.73 -24.40 -3.49
N LEU A 43 3.94 -24.94 -3.28
CA LEU A 43 4.18 -26.10 -2.40
C LEU A 43 3.57 -25.97 -0.99
N ASN A 44 3.37 -24.74 -0.49
CA ASN A 44 2.80 -24.51 0.85
C ASN A 44 1.40 -23.85 0.82
N GLY A 45 0.66 -23.96 -0.28
CA GLY A 45 -0.74 -23.55 -0.37
C GLY A 45 -1.10 -22.70 -1.59
N ARG A 46 -2.37 -22.32 -1.67
CA ARG A 46 -2.95 -21.48 -2.72
C ARG A 46 -3.04 -20.04 -2.25
N TRP A 47 -2.85 -19.09 -3.15
CA TRP A 47 -3.11 -17.68 -2.89
C TRP A 47 -4.54 -17.32 -3.26
N GLU A 48 -5.20 -16.56 -2.39
CA GLU A 48 -6.55 -16.04 -2.58
C GLU A 48 -6.59 -14.54 -2.32
N LEU A 49 -7.38 -13.83 -3.12
CA LEU A 49 -7.66 -12.41 -2.95
C LEU A 49 -8.83 -12.19 -1.99
N LEU A 50 -8.61 -11.42 -0.92
CA LEU A 50 -9.65 -11.05 0.05
C LEU A 50 -9.80 -9.53 0.13
N GLU A 51 -11.05 -9.06 0.18
CA GLU A 51 -11.38 -7.64 0.36
C GLU A 51 -11.11 -7.13 1.79
N ASN A 52 -11.13 -8.03 2.77
CA ASN A 52 -10.97 -7.72 4.18
C ASN A 52 -10.02 -8.70 4.85
N LEU A 53 -9.20 -8.16 5.74
CA LEU A 53 -8.17 -8.91 6.43
C LEU A 53 -8.79 -9.59 7.67
N PRO A 54 -8.59 -10.91 7.88
CA PRO A 54 -9.08 -11.58 9.08
C PRO A 54 -8.44 -10.98 10.35
N PRO A 55 -9.14 -10.95 11.49
CA PRO A 55 -8.72 -10.20 12.68
C PRO A 55 -7.39 -10.67 13.30
N ASN A 56 -7.03 -11.95 13.10
CA ASN A 56 -5.83 -12.55 13.68
C ASN A 56 -4.59 -12.49 12.78
N VAL A 57 -4.68 -11.78 11.66
CA VAL A 57 -3.71 -11.85 10.58
C VAL A 57 -3.09 -10.48 10.39
N ARG A 58 -1.79 -10.44 10.09
CA ARG A 58 -1.03 -9.18 9.99
C ARG A 58 -0.50 -8.97 8.59
N LEU A 59 -0.46 -7.71 8.18
CA LEU A 59 0.28 -7.30 6.99
C LEU A 59 1.78 -7.42 7.25
N CYS A 60 2.53 -7.88 6.25
CA CYS A 60 3.98 -7.90 6.39
C CYS A 60 4.53 -6.47 6.50
N ARG A 61 5.63 -6.29 7.24
CA ARG A 61 6.21 -4.97 7.55
C ARG A 61 6.60 -4.17 6.30
N ILE A 62 7.07 -4.83 5.25
CA ILE A 62 7.46 -4.17 4.00
C ILE A 62 6.21 -3.66 3.29
N CYS A 63 5.18 -4.51 3.14
CA CYS A 63 3.91 -4.12 2.55
C CYS A 63 3.20 -3.04 3.39
N GLN A 64 3.34 -3.02 4.72
CA GLN A 64 2.88 -1.91 5.57
C GLN A 64 3.59 -0.58 5.25
N LYS A 65 4.92 -0.60 5.17
CA LYS A 65 5.71 0.60 4.81
C LYS A 65 5.40 1.11 3.41
N LEU A 66 5.30 0.20 2.44
CA LEU A 66 4.99 0.55 1.05
C LEU A 66 3.55 1.05 0.91
N LYS A 67 2.60 0.44 1.62
CA LYS A 67 1.23 0.93 1.73
C LYS A 67 1.21 2.36 2.26
N GLN A 68 1.89 2.63 3.37
CA GLN A 68 1.98 3.98 3.94
C GLN A 68 2.50 5.01 2.93
N LYS A 69 3.55 4.66 2.16
CA LYS A 69 4.11 5.53 1.12
C LYS A 69 3.18 5.75 -0.09
N LEU A 70 2.31 4.77 -0.39
CA LEU A 70 1.36 4.85 -1.49
C LEU A 70 0.09 5.60 -1.08
N ASP A 71 -0.45 5.28 0.10
CA ASP A 71 -1.61 5.96 0.68
C ASP A 71 -1.29 7.44 0.97
N ASN A 72 -0.03 7.74 1.32
CA ASN A 72 0.43 9.10 1.56
C ASN A 72 1.88 9.28 1.08
N PRO A 73 2.08 9.83 -0.13
CA PRO A 73 3.41 10.07 -0.69
C PRO A 73 4.09 11.31 -0.08
N ILE A 74 3.38 12.11 0.73
CA ILE A 74 3.93 13.34 1.31
C ILE A 74 5.00 12.97 2.34
N PRO A 75 6.23 13.54 2.22
CA PRO A 75 7.26 13.34 3.23
C PRO A 75 6.83 13.88 4.60
N GLU A 76 7.22 13.19 5.67
CA GLU A 76 6.88 13.54 7.06
C GLU A 76 7.22 15.00 7.41
N ARG A 77 8.35 15.53 6.90
CA ARG A 77 8.73 16.94 7.09
C ARG A 77 7.67 17.91 6.54
N VAL A 78 7.10 17.59 5.39
CA VAL A 78 6.05 18.42 4.77
C VAL A 78 4.73 18.27 5.52
N GLU A 79 4.42 17.07 6.00
CA GLU A 79 3.25 16.88 6.88
C GLU A 79 3.35 17.69 8.16
N GLN A 80 4.54 17.78 8.78
CA GLN A 80 4.76 18.60 9.97
C GLN A 80 4.54 20.09 9.68
N GLU A 81 4.99 20.60 8.53
CA GLU A 81 4.72 21.98 8.12
C GLU A 81 3.23 22.22 7.83
N LEU A 82 2.53 21.25 7.22
CA LEU A 82 1.08 21.32 7.02
C LEU A 82 0.33 21.30 8.35
N GLN A 83 0.79 20.52 9.34
CA GLN A 83 0.23 20.52 10.69
C GLN A 83 0.43 21.87 11.37
N LYS A 84 1.60 22.49 11.24
CA LYS A 84 1.84 23.85 11.75
C LYS A 84 0.89 24.85 11.09
N LEU A 85 0.75 24.80 9.77
CA LEU A 85 -0.19 25.66 9.05
C LEU A 85 -1.64 25.43 9.50
N ALA A 86 -2.02 24.19 9.78
CA ALA A 86 -3.37 23.85 10.25
C ALA A 86 -3.71 24.45 11.62
N LEU A 87 -2.71 24.78 12.45
CA LEU A 87 -2.92 25.50 13.71
C LEU A 87 -3.39 26.95 13.49
N TRP A 88 -3.03 27.55 12.35
CA TRP A 88 -3.39 28.93 12.00
C TRP A 88 -4.62 28.97 11.08
N ASP A 89 -4.64 28.14 10.05
CA ASP A 89 -5.75 28.00 9.10
C ASP A 89 -5.85 26.56 8.60
N LYS A 90 -6.82 25.84 9.15
CA LYS A 90 -7.12 24.44 8.79
C LYS A 90 -7.50 24.30 7.32
N ARG A 91 -8.27 25.25 6.76
CA ARG A 91 -8.76 25.15 5.38
C ARG A 91 -7.61 25.36 4.39
N ALA A 92 -6.72 26.31 4.66
CA ALA A 92 -5.52 26.51 3.85
C ALA A 92 -4.59 25.29 3.91
N ALA A 93 -4.42 24.68 5.10
CA ALA A 93 -3.61 23.48 5.26
C ALA A 93 -4.17 22.28 4.48
N ASP A 94 -5.49 22.07 4.50
CA ASP A 94 -6.14 20.97 3.77
C ASP A 94 -5.98 21.15 2.25
N LEU A 95 -6.17 22.37 1.73
CA LEU A 95 -5.93 22.69 0.32
C LEU A 95 -4.47 22.45 -0.07
N GLN A 96 -3.53 22.85 0.78
CA GLN A 96 -2.12 22.65 0.53
C GLN A 96 -1.74 21.17 0.58
N ARG A 97 -2.35 20.40 1.50
CA ARG A 97 -2.19 18.94 1.57
C ARG A 97 -2.63 18.27 0.27
N GLN A 98 -3.80 18.65 -0.27
CA GLN A 98 -4.29 18.11 -1.55
C GLN A 98 -3.32 18.41 -2.70
N LYS A 99 -2.79 19.64 -2.78
CA LYS A 99 -1.77 20.01 -3.79
C LYS A 99 -0.49 19.17 -3.66
N MET A 100 -0.02 18.98 -2.42
CA MET A 100 1.19 18.20 -2.15
C MET A 100 1.01 16.72 -2.48
N MET A 101 -0.16 16.13 -2.18
CA MET A 101 -0.49 14.75 -2.57
C MET A 101 -0.27 14.54 -4.07
N VAL A 102 -0.86 15.41 -4.90
CA VAL A 102 -0.75 15.33 -6.36
C VAL A 102 0.69 15.50 -6.82
N TYR A 103 1.40 16.51 -6.31
CA TYR A 103 2.79 16.78 -6.65
C TYR A 103 3.70 15.57 -6.39
N TYR A 104 3.64 15.00 -5.18
CA TYR A 104 4.50 13.88 -4.79
C TYR A 104 4.13 12.58 -5.52
N HIS A 105 2.86 12.36 -5.87
CA HIS A 105 2.48 11.24 -6.73
C HIS A 105 3.12 11.35 -8.12
N HIS A 106 3.08 12.52 -8.76
CA HIS A 106 3.72 12.73 -10.06
C HIS A 106 5.24 12.57 -10.00
N GLN A 107 5.87 13.07 -8.94
CA GLN A 107 7.31 12.93 -8.76
C GLN A 107 7.72 11.45 -8.59
N GLN A 108 6.96 10.66 -7.83
CA GLN A 108 7.22 9.22 -7.67
C GLN A 108 7.06 8.46 -9.00
N GLN A 109 6.06 8.80 -9.81
CA GLN A 109 5.88 8.20 -11.14
C GLN A 109 7.05 8.55 -12.07
N ALA A 110 7.46 9.82 -12.13
CA ALA A 110 8.58 10.26 -12.96
C ALA A 110 9.92 9.61 -12.57
N SER A 111 10.14 9.33 -11.28
CA SER A 111 11.34 8.67 -10.79
C SER A 111 11.43 7.18 -11.13
N ARG A 112 10.30 6.53 -11.44
CA ARG A 112 10.24 5.09 -11.78
C ARG A 112 10.37 4.80 -13.27
N SER A 113 10.24 5.83 -14.12
CA SER A 113 10.41 5.72 -15.57
C SER A 113 11.86 5.94 -16.04
N LYS A 114 12.82 5.99 -15.10
CA LYS A 114 14.27 6.08 -15.34
C LYS A 114 14.95 4.84 -14.81
#